data_AF-A0A3N5MYB6-F1
#
_entry.id   AF-A0A3N5MYB6-F1
#
_cell.length_a   1.000
_cell.length_b   1.000
_cell.length_c   1.000
_cell.angle_alpha   90.00
_cell.angle_beta   90.00
_cell.angle_gamma   90.00
#
_symmetry.space_group_name_H-M   'P 1'
#
loop_
_entity.id
_entity.type
_entity.pdbx_description
1 polymer ?
#
loop_
_entity_poly.entity_id
_entity_poly.type
_entity_poly.pdbx_seq_one_letter_code
_entity_poly.pdbx_strand_id
1 'polypeptide(L)'
;ENTEKNHPSPEDCRLATEIAWPGDPGGTSPAYHPVDDPGISGAADLIITSAGLEEMPVDIIALGPLTNLAEVINYRSGFPAMIRMVYWNGDPNIYTLNAQFDPGAIHTILESPLRITMVQSGRSVPVVPGGAMAGFPDPVTRYAKAVRDFYNTNARLLKGKAMAGFAGDDCIPLYMLYPEIFTSGRSVDGQEVPGSKTISPGSAADIRSLVWEVLESDLEDKSIIFARFPVDPGLFEPDVAAIAGEVIRRHGLKEWKIVVLTNEFHEHLGAYSILGAKMGLRAREYFHVGIDELVIQSLAGSVPPVSCLNDGLQVSTGGTMGHGTITLAEGEMIPSARFKFKDRTLELTIRPEIRDRIRNDVESGVKAYGLETPEYWAYIRGLALQYWKDLSRFEVFEIREQKPVI
;
A
#
# COMPACT_ATOMS: atom_id res chain seq x y z
N GLU A 1 -6.46 27.59 38.24
CA GLU A 1 -7.83 27.33 37.76
C GLU A 1 -7.98 27.90 36.35
N ASN A 2 -7.75 27.07 35.32
CA ASN A 2 -8.55 26.99 34.09
C ASN A 2 -7.95 25.86 33.23
N THR A 3 -7.92 24.65 33.80
CA THR A 3 -7.79 23.42 33.01
C THR A 3 -9.21 23.00 32.68
N GLU A 4 -9.83 23.68 31.71
CA GLU A 4 -10.92 23.05 30.97
C GLU A 4 -10.32 21.79 30.37
N LYS A 5 -10.68 20.66 30.98
CA LYS A 5 -10.34 19.33 30.51
C LYS A 5 -10.98 19.22 29.13
N ASN A 6 -10.16 19.27 28.08
CA ASN A 6 -10.57 18.97 26.71
C ASN A 6 -10.96 17.49 26.62
N HIS A 7 -12.15 17.16 27.14
CA HIS A 7 -12.83 15.94 26.80
C HIS A 7 -13.23 16.02 25.31
N PRO A 8 -13.03 14.97 24.51
CA PRO A 8 -13.72 14.85 23.24
C PRO A 8 -15.20 14.95 23.54
N SER A 9 -15.83 15.98 23.01
CA SER A 9 -17.25 16.19 23.16
C SER A 9 -17.99 15.05 22.46
N PRO A 10 -19.25 14.75 22.83
CA PRO A 10 -20.11 13.88 22.03
C PRO A 10 -20.21 14.31 20.55
N GLU A 11 -19.92 15.58 20.25
CA GLU A 11 -19.79 16.13 18.91
C GLU A 11 -18.54 15.61 18.18
N ASP A 12 -17.40 15.44 18.86
CA ASP A 12 -16.17 14.91 18.26
C ASP A 12 -16.30 13.42 17.90
N CYS A 13 -17.00 12.64 18.72
CA CYS A 13 -17.32 11.24 18.40
C CYS A 13 -18.28 11.14 17.20
N ARG A 14 -19.28 12.03 17.09
CA ARG A 14 -20.17 12.07 15.91
C ARG A 14 -19.42 12.49 14.66
N LEU A 15 -18.54 13.48 14.76
CA LEU A 15 -17.72 13.94 13.65
C LEU A 15 -16.86 12.81 13.06
N ALA A 16 -16.26 11.96 13.91
CA ALA A 16 -15.50 10.80 13.47
C ALA A 16 -16.32 9.82 12.61
N THR A 17 -17.65 9.80 12.78
CA THR A 17 -18.58 8.97 11.99
C THR A 17 -19.16 9.67 10.75
N GLU A 18 -19.03 11.00 10.64
CA GLU A 18 -19.57 11.80 9.53
C GLU A 18 -18.53 12.15 8.45
N ILE A 19 -17.23 12.00 8.76
CA ILE A 19 -16.12 12.20 7.82
C ILE A 19 -16.09 11.05 6.81
N ALA A 20 -16.00 11.38 5.52
CA ALA A 20 -15.99 10.40 4.44
C ALA A 20 -14.80 10.61 3.48
N TRP A 21 -14.32 9.50 2.91
CA TRP A 21 -13.37 9.56 1.80
C TRP A 21 -14.11 9.98 0.51
N PRO A 22 -13.48 10.79 -0.36
CA PRO A 22 -14.11 11.19 -1.62
C PRO A 22 -14.44 9.95 -2.47
N GLY A 23 -15.72 9.79 -2.82
CA GLY A 23 -16.19 8.66 -3.64
C GLY A 23 -16.49 7.36 -2.88
N ASP A 24 -16.33 7.34 -1.57
CA ASP A 24 -16.79 6.25 -0.70
C ASP A 24 -18.09 6.68 0.00
N PRO A 25 -19.26 6.08 -0.32
CA PRO A 25 -20.53 6.41 0.33
C PRO A 25 -20.61 5.97 1.81
N GLY A 26 -19.53 5.47 2.40
CA GLY A 26 -19.58 4.75 3.67
C GLY A 26 -19.98 3.29 3.42
N GLY A 27 -19.22 2.61 2.55
CA GLY A 27 -19.43 1.21 2.21
C GLY A 27 -18.46 0.29 2.95
N THR A 28 -19.02 -0.77 3.56
CA THR A 28 -18.34 -1.82 4.31
C THR A 28 -16.98 -2.24 3.75
N SER A 29 -15.96 -2.23 4.61
CA SER A 29 -14.67 -2.91 4.42
C SER A 29 -14.88 -4.30 3.81
N PRO A 30 -14.01 -4.78 2.89
CA PRO A 30 -14.14 -6.13 2.33
C PRO A 30 -14.32 -7.15 3.47
N ALA A 31 -15.35 -7.98 3.32
CA ALA A 31 -15.75 -8.93 4.35
C ALA A 31 -14.58 -9.85 4.71
N TYR A 32 -14.11 -9.74 5.95
CA TYR A 32 -13.30 -10.77 6.57
C TYR A 32 -14.17 -12.02 6.68
N HIS A 33 -13.75 -13.12 6.06
CA HIS A 33 -14.33 -14.43 6.28
C HIS A 33 -13.57 -15.05 7.45
N PRO A 34 -14.19 -15.20 8.64
CA PRO A 34 -13.51 -15.77 9.80
C PRO A 34 -13.04 -17.18 9.50
N VAL A 35 -11.94 -17.58 10.15
CA VAL A 35 -11.65 -19.00 10.36
C VAL A 35 -12.65 -19.50 11.41
N ASP A 36 -13.21 -20.70 11.22
CA ASP A 36 -14.23 -21.28 12.10
C ASP A 36 -13.65 -21.66 13.50
N ASP A 37 -13.24 -20.68 14.31
CA ASP A 37 -13.04 -20.83 15.76
C ASP A 37 -14.25 -20.20 16.49
N PRO A 38 -15.13 -21.00 17.13
CA PRO A 38 -16.34 -20.49 17.78
C PRO A 38 -16.11 -19.59 19.00
N GLY A 39 -14.85 -19.38 19.44
CA GLY A 39 -14.52 -18.58 20.62
C GLY A 39 -14.10 -17.12 20.36
N ILE A 40 -13.62 -16.77 19.16
CA ILE A 40 -13.16 -15.43 18.77
C ILE A 40 -13.59 -15.14 17.33
N SER A 41 -14.09 -13.93 17.06
CA SER A 41 -14.48 -13.52 15.69
C SER A 41 -14.09 -12.08 15.40
N GLY A 42 -13.91 -11.74 14.12
CA GLY A 42 -13.59 -10.37 13.70
C GLY A 42 -12.12 -10.01 13.85
N ALA A 43 -11.82 -8.81 14.32
CA ALA A 43 -10.45 -8.26 14.31
C ALA A 43 -9.47 -9.03 15.21
N ALA A 44 -9.93 -9.55 16.35
CA ALA A 44 -9.08 -10.33 17.26
C ALA A 44 -8.59 -11.64 16.62
N ASP A 45 -9.47 -12.35 15.90
CA ASP A 45 -9.13 -13.54 15.14
C ASP A 45 -8.06 -13.24 14.08
N LEU A 46 -8.29 -12.15 13.32
CA LEU A 46 -7.38 -11.72 12.27
C LEU A 46 -5.99 -11.36 12.83
N ILE A 47 -5.92 -10.69 13.99
CA ILE A 47 -4.66 -10.37 14.66
C ILE A 47 -3.91 -11.66 15.03
N ILE A 48 -4.63 -12.62 15.62
CA ILE A 48 -4.06 -13.92 16.04
C ILE A 48 -3.54 -14.70 14.84
N THR A 49 -4.37 -14.83 13.81
CA THR A 49 -4.04 -15.58 12.58
C THR A 49 -2.90 -14.92 11.84
N SER A 50 -2.94 -13.60 11.64
CA SER A 50 -1.90 -12.86 10.91
C SER A 50 -0.54 -12.96 11.61
N ALA A 51 -0.49 -12.78 12.94
CA ALA A 51 0.76 -12.93 13.69
C ALA A 51 1.25 -14.39 13.69
N GLY A 52 0.35 -15.37 13.61
CA GLY A 52 0.69 -16.80 13.50
C GLY A 52 1.31 -17.21 12.17
N LEU A 53 1.15 -16.40 11.12
CA LEU A 53 1.80 -16.61 9.82
C LEU A 53 3.23 -16.08 9.77
N GLU A 54 3.69 -15.38 10.81
CA GLU A 54 5.00 -14.75 10.86
C GLU A 54 6.01 -15.62 11.59
N GLU A 55 7.21 -15.75 11.03
CA GLU A 55 8.30 -16.52 11.64
C GLU A 55 8.93 -15.79 12.84
N MET A 56 8.79 -14.46 12.87
CA MET A 56 9.37 -13.57 13.87
C MET A 56 8.26 -12.80 14.60
N PRO A 57 8.48 -12.41 15.88
CA PRO A 57 7.54 -11.58 16.60
C PRO A 57 7.23 -10.26 15.86
N VAL A 58 5.96 -9.88 15.82
CA VAL A 58 5.46 -8.75 15.02
C VAL A 58 5.39 -7.46 15.82
N ASP A 59 5.35 -6.34 15.12
CA ASP A 59 4.95 -5.06 15.69
C ASP A 59 3.45 -4.82 15.49
N ILE A 60 2.79 -4.31 16.53
CA ILE A 60 1.40 -3.86 16.43
C ILE A 60 1.38 -2.33 16.35
N ILE A 61 0.80 -1.79 15.28
CA ILE A 61 0.55 -0.36 15.12
C ILE A 61 -0.92 -0.10 15.44
N ALA A 62 -1.19 0.51 16.59
CA ALA A 62 -2.54 0.84 17.07
C ALA A 62 -2.82 2.33 16.89
N LEU A 63 -3.64 2.65 15.88
CA LEU A 63 -4.09 4.03 15.59
C LEU A 63 -5.41 4.38 16.30
N GLY A 64 -6.08 3.38 16.88
CA GLY A 64 -7.34 3.52 17.60
C GLY A 64 -7.26 3.10 19.07
N PRO A 65 -8.42 2.86 19.70
CA PRO A 65 -8.50 2.22 21.02
C PRO A 65 -7.86 0.82 21.02
N LEU A 66 -7.33 0.40 22.18
CA LEU A 66 -6.62 -0.87 22.35
C LEU A 66 -7.55 -2.09 22.55
N THR A 67 -8.86 -1.91 22.40
CA THR A 67 -9.91 -2.92 22.67
C THR A 67 -9.62 -4.27 22.01
N ASN A 68 -9.36 -4.29 20.70
CA ASN A 68 -9.10 -5.54 19.96
C ASN A 68 -7.84 -6.27 20.47
N LEU A 69 -6.78 -5.53 20.83
CA LEU A 69 -5.56 -6.13 21.35
C LEU A 69 -5.76 -6.68 22.77
N ALA A 70 -6.52 -5.97 23.60
CA ALA A 70 -6.86 -6.44 24.95
C ALA A 70 -7.69 -7.72 24.91
N GLU A 71 -8.65 -7.83 23.98
CA GLU A 71 -9.41 -9.06 23.73
C GLU A 71 -8.49 -10.24 23.40
N VAL A 72 -7.53 -10.04 22.49
CA VAL A 72 -6.55 -11.07 22.11
C VAL A 72 -5.71 -11.54 23.30
N ILE A 73 -5.19 -10.60 24.11
CA ILE A 73 -4.36 -10.94 25.28
C ILE A 73 -5.15 -11.73 26.32
N ASN A 74 -6.41 -11.36 26.54
CA ASN A 74 -7.28 -12.06 27.50
C ASN A 74 -7.64 -13.47 27.03
N TYR A 75 -7.77 -13.69 25.72
CA TYR A 75 -8.12 -14.99 25.17
C TYR A 75 -6.92 -15.95 25.04
N ARG A 76 -5.75 -15.45 24.65
CA ARG A 76 -4.59 -16.29 24.30
C ARG A 76 -3.35 -15.92 25.11
N SER A 77 -3.17 -16.57 26.26
CA SER A 77 -2.11 -16.29 27.24
C SER A 77 -0.67 -16.34 26.70
N GLY A 78 -0.40 -17.10 25.63
CA GLY A 78 0.91 -17.16 24.97
C GLY A 78 1.13 -16.10 23.87
N PHE A 79 0.09 -15.38 23.46
CA PHE A 79 0.14 -14.41 22.37
C PHE A 79 1.12 -13.25 22.60
N PRO A 80 1.31 -12.71 23.83
CA PRO A 80 2.27 -11.63 24.04
C PRO A 80 3.70 -11.97 23.60
N ALA A 81 4.10 -13.25 23.61
CA ALA A 81 5.43 -13.67 23.13
C ALA A 81 5.59 -13.52 21.60
N MET A 82 4.50 -13.41 20.86
CA MET A 82 4.47 -13.18 19.41
C MET A 82 4.54 -11.70 19.06
N ILE A 83 4.47 -10.80 20.05
CA ILE A 83 4.51 -9.35 19.84
C ILE A 83 5.84 -8.80 20.34
N ARG A 84 6.58 -8.16 19.44
CA ARG A 84 7.85 -7.48 19.75
C ARG A 84 7.62 -6.13 20.42
N MET A 85 6.71 -5.33 19.87
CA MET A 85 6.42 -3.97 20.30
C MET A 85 4.99 -3.57 19.90
N VAL A 86 4.34 -2.79 20.75
CA VAL A 86 3.11 -2.06 20.41
C VAL A 86 3.44 -0.58 20.25
N TYR A 87 3.15 0.01 19.10
CA TYR A 87 3.15 1.46 18.91
C TYR A 87 1.72 1.96 18.95
N TRP A 88 1.43 2.88 19.85
CA TRP A 88 0.06 3.36 20.07
C TRP A 88 -0.02 4.88 20.04
N ASN A 89 -0.94 5.43 19.23
CA ASN A 89 -1.28 6.84 19.30
C ASN A 89 -2.24 7.07 20.47
N GLY A 90 -1.67 7.29 21.65
CA GLY A 90 -2.42 7.53 22.87
C GLY A 90 -1.53 7.92 24.03
N ASP A 91 -2.17 8.42 25.08
CA ASP A 91 -1.55 8.69 26.36
C ASP A 91 -2.56 8.30 27.44
N PRO A 92 -2.23 7.44 28.41
CA PRO A 92 -3.14 7.12 29.52
C PRO A 92 -3.41 8.33 30.42
N ASN A 93 -2.53 9.34 30.41
CA ASN A 93 -2.58 10.50 31.29
C ASN A 93 -3.20 11.76 30.69
N ILE A 94 -3.15 11.85 29.37
CA ILE A 94 -3.86 12.88 28.63
C ILE A 94 -5.12 12.20 28.12
N TYR A 95 -6.29 12.76 28.40
CA TYR A 95 -7.56 12.28 27.88
C TYR A 95 -7.58 12.38 26.33
N THR A 96 -6.87 11.50 25.63
CA THR A 96 -6.95 11.33 24.18
C THR A 96 -8.23 10.59 23.83
N LEU A 97 -8.72 10.76 22.59
CA LEU A 97 -9.92 10.06 22.13
C LEU A 97 -9.76 8.54 22.25
N ASN A 98 -8.61 8.01 21.81
CA ASN A 98 -8.29 6.58 21.88
C ASN A 98 -8.25 6.06 23.32
N ALA A 99 -7.72 6.84 24.27
CA ALA A 99 -7.65 6.43 25.66
C ALA A 99 -9.02 6.44 26.38
N GLN A 100 -9.92 7.34 25.97
CA GLN A 100 -11.25 7.46 26.60
C GLN A 100 -12.26 6.45 26.10
N PHE A 101 -12.08 5.94 24.89
CA PHE A 101 -13.03 5.01 24.30
C PHE A 101 -13.10 3.70 25.09
N ASP A 102 -11.94 3.19 25.54
CA ASP A 102 -11.86 1.96 26.33
C ASP A 102 -10.71 2.01 27.35
N PRO A 103 -10.92 2.63 28.52
CA PRO A 103 -9.91 2.69 29.57
C PRO A 103 -9.55 1.32 30.15
N GLY A 104 -10.48 0.35 30.10
CA GLY A 104 -10.27 -1.01 30.59
C GLY A 104 -9.23 -1.75 29.76
N ALA A 105 -9.32 -1.64 28.43
CA ALA A 105 -8.33 -2.22 27.53
C ALA A 105 -6.91 -1.68 27.79
N ILE A 106 -6.76 -0.38 28.07
CA ILE A 106 -5.45 0.22 28.38
C ILE A 106 -4.85 -0.42 29.62
N HIS A 107 -5.65 -0.60 30.67
CA HIS A 107 -5.20 -1.25 31.89
C HIS A 107 -4.74 -2.68 31.61
N THR A 108 -5.52 -3.47 30.85
CA THR A 108 -5.13 -4.81 30.41
C THR A 108 -3.79 -4.82 29.66
N ILE A 109 -3.56 -3.87 28.73
CA ILE A 109 -2.30 -3.81 27.98
C ILE A 109 -1.12 -3.43 28.90
N LEU A 110 -1.28 -2.42 29.77
CA LEU A 110 -0.20 -1.94 30.63
C LEU A 110 0.19 -2.94 31.74
N GLU A 111 -0.72 -3.82 32.15
CA GLU A 111 -0.43 -4.92 33.09
C GLU A 111 0.12 -6.18 32.40
N SER A 112 0.06 -6.23 31.07
CA SER A 112 0.60 -7.33 30.29
C SER A 112 2.13 -7.25 30.17
N PRO A 113 2.83 -8.34 29.78
CA PRO A 113 4.27 -8.30 29.54
C PRO A 113 4.66 -7.58 28.23
N LEU A 114 3.71 -6.99 27.51
CA LEU A 114 3.97 -6.30 26.25
C LEU A 114 4.83 -5.07 26.46
N ARG A 115 5.71 -4.81 25.48
CA ARG A 115 6.41 -3.53 25.38
C ARG A 115 5.54 -2.57 24.57
N ILE A 116 5.35 -1.36 25.09
CA ILE A 116 4.53 -0.35 24.44
C ILE A 116 5.28 0.99 24.30
N THR A 117 5.25 1.54 23.10
CA THR A 117 5.68 2.91 22.81
C THR A 117 4.45 3.76 22.51
N MET A 118 4.14 4.67 23.42
CA MET A 118 3.08 5.68 23.29
C MET A 118 3.61 6.85 22.47
N VAL A 119 3.12 6.99 21.24
CA VAL A 119 3.54 8.03 20.31
C VAL A 119 2.54 9.17 20.34
N GLN A 120 3.02 10.36 20.69
CA GLN A 120 2.18 11.54 20.82
C GLN A 120 2.47 12.53 19.70
N SER A 121 1.46 13.25 19.24
CA SER A 121 1.63 14.32 18.24
C SER A 121 2.23 15.62 18.80
N GLY A 122 2.32 15.76 20.13
CA GLY A 122 2.71 16.99 20.80
C GLY A 122 1.67 18.12 20.63
N ARG A 123 1.91 19.30 21.23
CA ARG A 123 1.00 20.47 21.13
C ARG A 123 1.15 21.27 19.82
N SER A 124 1.97 20.81 18.88
CA SER A 124 2.64 21.73 17.95
C SER A 124 2.49 21.40 16.46
N VAL A 125 1.76 20.34 16.06
CA VAL A 125 1.83 19.87 14.66
C VAL A 125 0.46 19.90 13.96
N PRO A 126 0.00 21.08 13.51
CA PRO A 126 -1.10 21.17 12.56
C PRO A 126 -0.75 20.47 11.26
N VAL A 127 -1.38 19.32 11.04
CA VAL A 127 -1.36 18.59 9.75
C VAL A 127 -2.37 19.19 8.80
N VAL A 128 -3.55 19.58 9.28
CA VAL A 128 -4.57 20.14 8.40
C VAL A 128 -4.46 21.64 8.33
N PRO A 129 -4.52 22.17 7.11
CA PRO A 129 -4.52 23.59 6.95
C PRO A 129 -5.77 24.05 6.20
N GLY A 130 -6.34 25.14 6.70
CA GLY A 130 -6.90 26.12 5.78
C GLY A 130 -5.79 26.83 4.97
N GLY A 131 -4.84 26.11 4.34
CA GLY A 131 -3.72 26.68 3.57
C GLY A 131 -2.30 26.08 3.67
N ALA A 132 -2.08 24.77 3.74
CA ALA A 132 -0.75 24.12 3.86
C ALA A 132 -0.57 22.91 2.94
N MET A 133 -1.54 22.63 2.07
CA MET A 133 -1.23 22.19 0.69
C MET A 133 -1.11 23.39 -0.25
N ALA A 134 -1.46 24.60 0.21
CA ALA A 134 -1.19 25.82 -0.54
C ALA A 134 0.33 26.03 -0.58
N GLY A 135 0.92 25.93 -1.78
CA GLY A 135 2.36 26.04 -2.00
C GLY A 135 3.11 24.72 -2.15
N PHE A 136 2.49 23.56 -1.90
CA PHE A 136 3.07 22.28 -2.31
C PHE A 136 2.78 22.03 -3.79
N PRO A 137 3.72 21.40 -4.53
CA PRO A 137 3.49 21.00 -5.92
C PRO A 137 2.27 20.09 -6.05
N ASP A 138 1.73 19.96 -7.26
CA ASP A 138 0.66 18.98 -7.51
C ASP A 138 1.13 17.58 -7.04
N PRO A 139 0.32 16.87 -6.24
CA PRO A 139 0.72 15.63 -5.60
C PRO A 139 1.12 14.61 -6.65
N VAL A 140 2.34 14.12 -6.53
CA VAL A 140 2.97 13.25 -7.53
C VAL A 140 2.48 11.81 -7.40
N THR A 141 2.01 11.39 -6.21
CA THR A 141 1.47 10.05 -5.95
C THR A 141 -0.06 10.05 -5.79
N ARG A 142 -0.66 8.89 -6.09
CA ARG A 142 -2.09 8.64 -5.83
C ARG A 142 -2.46 8.79 -4.35
N TYR A 143 -1.55 8.47 -3.43
CA TYR A 143 -1.76 8.56 -1.99
C TYR A 143 -1.75 10.01 -1.52
N ALA A 144 -0.76 10.80 -1.95
CA ALA A 144 -0.72 12.24 -1.69
C ALA A 144 -1.98 12.94 -2.23
N LYS A 145 -2.45 12.54 -3.42
CA LYS A 145 -3.71 13.01 -3.99
C LYS A 145 -4.91 12.62 -3.12
N ALA A 146 -5.02 11.36 -2.70
CA ALA A 146 -6.13 10.89 -1.88
C ALA A 146 -6.21 11.63 -0.53
N VAL A 147 -5.07 11.80 0.15
CA VAL A 147 -4.97 12.55 1.41
C VAL A 147 -5.38 14.02 1.22
N ARG A 148 -4.90 14.66 0.15
CA ARG A 148 -5.30 16.03 -0.20
C ARG A 148 -6.81 16.13 -0.44
N ASP A 149 -7.35 15.23 -1.24
CA ASP A 149 -8.75 15.25 -1.65
C ASP A 149 -9.68 14.97 -0.45
N PHE A 150 -9.26 14.11 0.48
CA PHE A 150 -9.93 13.87 1.77
C PHE A 150 -10.06 15.17 2.59
N TYR A 151 -8.94 15.88 2.81
CA TYR A 151 -8.98 17.11 3.60
C TYR A 151 -9.76 18.24 2.90
N ASN A 152 -9.67 18.34 1.58
CA ASN A 152 -10.46 19.31 0.81
C ASN A 152 -11.96 19.02 0.90
N THR A 153 -12.36 17.75 0.79
CA THR A 153 -13.77 17.34 0.85
C THR A 153 -14.36 17.60 2.23
N ASN A 154 -13.58 17.37 3.29
CA ASN A 154 -14.03 17.49 4.68
C ASN A 154 -13.72 18.85 5.31
N ALA A 155 -13.19 19.83 4.55
CA ALA A 155 -12.68 21.10 5.07
C ALA A 155 -13.69 21.87 5.94
N ARG A 156 -14.99 21.80 5.62
CA ARG A 156 -16.05 22.45 6.41
C ARG A 156 -16.26 21.78 7.77
N LEU A 157 -16.24 20.45 7.80
CA LEU A 157 -16.43 19.64 9.02
C LEU A 157 -15.23 19.76 9.96
N LEU A 158 -14.03 19.87 9.39
CA LEU A 158 -12.77 19.94 10.11
C LEU A 158 -12.42 21.34 10.64
N LYS A 159 -13.11 22.39 10.17
CA LYS A 159 -12.77 23.78 10.51
C LYS A 159 -12.93 24.06 12.00
N GLY A 160 -11.84 24.48 12.65
CA GLY A 160 -11.82 24.87 14.07
C GLY A 160 -11.90 23.69 15.05
N LYS A 161 -11.77 22.45 14.56
CA LYS A 161 -11.77 21.24 15.39
C LYS A 161 -10.35 20.83 15.75
N ALA A 162 -10.09 20.59 17.03
CA ALA A 162 -8.78 20.15 17.52
C ALA A 162 -8.35 18.81 16.89
N MET A 163 -9.29 17.88 16.68
CA MET A 163 -9.07 16.59 15.99
C MET A 163 -8.48 16.74 14.57
N ALA A 164 -8.85 17.80 13.86
CA ALA A 164 -8.29 18.09 12.54
C ALA A 164 -6.91 18.75 12.61
N GLY A 165 -6.50 19.24 13.77
CA GLY A 165 -5.32 20.08 13.92
C GLY A 165 -4.05 19.34 14.34
N PHE A 166 -4.01 18.00 14.39
CA PHE A 166 -2.85 17.28 14.91
C PHE A 166 -2.51 16.00 14.14
N ALA A 167 -1.21 15.78 13.94
CA ALA A 167 -0.58 14.57 13.35
C ALA A 167 -0.66 13.35 14.28
N GLY A 168 -1.82 13.02 14.85
CA GLY A 168 -1.94 11.96 15.84
C GLY A 168 -1.40 10.63 15.33
N ASP A 169 -2.12 10.06 14.37
CA ASP A 169 -1.78 8.75 13.81
C ASP A 169 -0.51 8.81 12.97
N ASP A 170 -0.29 9.92 12.25
CA ASP A 170 0.86 10.12 11.36
C ASP A 170 2.20 10.11 12.13
N CYS A 171 2.22 10.44 13.42
CA CYS A 171 3.44 10.42 14.21
C CYS A 171 4.01 9.01 14.42
N ILE A 172 3.19 7.96 14.38
CA ILE A 172 3.69 6.58 14.51
C ILE A 172 4.59 6.20 13.32
N PRO A 173 4.13 6.23 12.06
CA PRO A 173 4.98 5.90 10.93
C PRO A 173 6.19 6.84 10.83
N LEU A 174 6.04 8.12 11.18
CA LEU A 174 7.18 9.05 11.23
C LEU A 174 8.23 8.64 12.26
N TYR A 175 7.82 8.19 13.46
CA TYR A 175 8.77 7.69 14.45
C TYR A 175 9.49 6.43 13.99
N MET A 176 8.77 5.54 13.30
CA MET A 176 9.35 4.30 12.79
C MET A 176 10.41 4.58 11.72
N LEU A 177 10.20 5.61 10.89
CA LEU A 177 11.12 5.98 9.81
C LEU A 177 12.24 6.93 10.24
N TYR A 178 11.94 7.86 11.16
CA TYR A 178 12.84 8.94 11.60
C TYR A 178 12.88 9.05 13.13
N PRO A 179 13.29 7.99 13.87
CA PRO A 179 13.23 7.97 15.32
C PRO A 179 14.05 9.08 16.00
N GLU A 180 15.06 9.62 15.33
CA GLU A 180 15.96 10.67 15.81
C GLU A 180 15.28 12.04 16.02
N ILE A 181 14.14 12.30 15.36
CA ILE A 181 13.40 13.56 15.54
C ILE A 181 12.46 13.51 16.76
N PHE A 182 12.28 12.31 17.34
CA PHE A 182 11.44 12.09 18.51
C PHE A 182 12.29 12.08 19.77
N THR A 183 11.76 12.69 20.81
CA THR A 183 12.36 12.69 22.14
C THR A 183 11.50 11.86 23.09
N SER A 184 12.16 11.13 23.98
CA SER A 184 11.46 10.45 25.07
C SER A 184 10.90 11.47 26.04
N GLY A 185 9.58 11.46 26.23
CA GLY A 185 8.93 12.17 27.31
C GLY A 185 9.26 11.52 28.66
N ARG A 186 9.23 12.31 29.75
CA ARG A 186 9.19 11.73 31.10
C ARG A 186 7.82 11.13 31.34
N SER A 187 7.79 9.96 31.94
CA SER A 187 6.57 9.28 32.38
C SER A 187 5.77 10.12 33.39
N VAL A 188 4.45 9.92 33.30
CA VAL A 188 3.41 10.07 34.32
C VAL A 188 3.94 10.23 35.75
N ASP A 189 3.74 11.39 36.38
CA ASP A 189 3.99 11.63 37.81
C ASP A 189 5.37 11.20 38.36
N GLY A 190 6.36 10.98 37.48
CA GLY A 190 7.68 10.46 37.84
C GLY A 190 7.75 8.94 38.07
N GLN A 191 6.68 8.18 37.81
CA GLN A 191 6.71 6.71 37.85
C GLN A 191 6.74 6.13 36.43
N GLU A 192 7.87 5.52 36.07
CA GLU A 192 7.98 4.70 34.86
C GLU A 192 7.14 3.42 35.01
N VAL A 193 6.15 3.21 34.14
CA VAL A 193 5.51 1.89 33.99
C VAL A 193 6.50 0.98 33.26
N PRO A 194 6.95 -0.14 33.86
CA PRO A 194 7.91 -1.05 33.25
C PRO A 194 7.44 -1.50 31.86
N GLY A 195 8.32 -1.45 30.87
CA GLY A 195 8.01 -1.86 29.50
C GLY A 195 7.27 -0.81 28.64
N SER A 196 6.95 0.36 29.21
CA SER A 196 6.33 1.46 28.49
C SER A 196 7.30 2.63 28.22
N LYS A 197 7.13 3.32 27.09
CA LYS A 197 7.86 4.56 26.76
C LYS A 197 6.92 5.57 26.10
N THR A 198 6.99 6.82 26.51
CA THR A 198 6.32 7.92 25.82
C THR A 198 7.32 8.64 24.92
N ILE A 199 6.91 8.93 23.68
CA ILE A 199 7.70 9.74 22.74
C ILE A 199 6.86 10.87 22.16
N SER A 200 7.53 11.97 21.85
CA SER A 200 6.93 13.11 21.17
C SER A 200 7.92 13.80 20.23
N PRO A 201 7.46 14.43 19.15
CA PRO A 201 8.31 15.19 18.25
C PRO A 201 9.03 16.34 18.95
N GLY A 202 10.31 16.55 18.65
CA GLY A 202 11.09 17.64 19.22
C GLY A 202 10.75 19.03 18.65
N SER A 203 10.30 19.11 17.39
CA SER A 203 9.96 20.35 16.67
C SER A 203 8.87 20.11 15.61
N ALA A 204 8.05 21.11 15.30
CA ALA A 204 6.95 21.00 14.32
C ALA A 204 7.35 21.31 12.87
N ALA A 205 8.46 22.02 12.66
CA ALA A 205 8.91 22.40 11.32
C ALA A 205 9.43 21.18 10.55
N ASP A 206 9.92 20.14 11.25
CA ASP A 206 10.47 18.93 10.65
C ASP A 206 9.38 17.94 10.22
N ILE A 207 8.27 17.85 10.96
CA ILE A 207 7.23 16.84 10.69
C ILE A 207 6.53 17.06 9.35
N ARG A 208 6.15 18.30 9.01
CA ARG A 208 5.39 18.54 7.76
C ARG A 208 6.18 18.13 6.52
N SER A 209 7.48 18.42 6.50
CA SER A 209 8.37 18.03 5.40
C SER A 209 8.51 16.52 5.32
N LEU A 210 8.60 15.83 6.46
CA LEU A 210 8.70 14.37 6.50
C LEU A 210 7.39 13.67 6.13
N VAL A 211 6.23 14.21 6.51
CA VAL A 211 4.93 13.72 6.02
C VAL A 211 4.89 13.82 4.51
N TRP A 212 5.33 14.95 3.95
CA TRP A 212 5.42 15.10 2.50
C TRP A 212 6.37 14.08 1.87
N GLU A 213 7.55 13.88 2.46
CA GLU A 213 8.53 12.88 2.01
C GLU A 213 7.95 11.46 2.03
N VAL A 214 7.18 11.09 3.06
CA VAL A 214 6.48 9.79 3.14
C VAL A 214 5.39 9.68 2.08
N LEU A 215 4.62 10.73 1.83
CA LEU A 215 3.60 10.73 0.78
C LEU A 215 4.21 10.65 -0.63
N GLU A 216 5.47 11.08 -0.80
CA GLU A 216 6.26 10.94 -2.02
C GLU A 216 7.17 9.68 -2.03
N SER A 217 7.32 8.96 -0.93
CA SER A 217 8.26 7.84 -0.86
C SER A 217 7.86 6.67 -1.77
N ASP A 218 6.57 6.56 -2.10
CA ASP A 218 6.04 5.50 -2.97
C ASP A 218 6.17 5.80 -4.47
N LEU A 219 6.96 6.82 -4.86
CA LEU A 219 7.13 7.19 -6.26
C LEU A 219 7.82 6.11 -7.11
N GLU A 220 8.87 5.49 -6.59
CA GLU A 220 9.67 4.49 -7.27
C GLU A 220 10.11 3.40 -6.28
N ASP A 221 10.13 2.14 -6.72
CA ASP A 221 10.88 1.12 -5.99
C ASP A 221 12.36 1.47 -5.98
N LYS A 222 13.06 1.28 -4.85
CA LYS A 222 14.49 1.57 -4.77
C LYS A 222 15.27 0.75 -5.80
N SER A 223 16.02 1.45 -6.65
CA SER A 223 16.95 0.83 -7.60
C SER A 223 18.21 0.31 -6.90
N ILE A 224 18.80 -0.75 -7.45
CA ILE A 224 20.08 -1.30 -6.94
C ILE A 224 21.28 -0.47 -7.43
N ILE A 225 21.29 -0.13 -8.72
CA ILE A 225 22.39 0.59 -9.36
C ILE A 225 22.05 2.07 -9.54
N PHE A 226 20.86 2.36 -10.07
CA PHE A 226 20.46 3.73 -10.32
C PHE A 226 20.18 4.48 -9.02
N ALA A 227 20.67 5.71 -8.92
CA ALA A 227 20.22 6.60 -7.86
C ALA A 227 18.74 7.00 -8.05
N ARG A 228 18.31 7.15 -9.33
CA ARG A 228 16.93 7.38 -9.78
C ARG A 228 16.74 6.81 -11.17
N PHE A 229 15.56 6.30 -11.50
CA PHE A 229 15.32 5.80 -12.84
C PHE A 229 15.24 6.93 -13.89
N PRO A 230 15.77 6.74 -15.12
CA PRO A 230 15.71 7.76 -16.16
C PRO A 230 14.28 8.18 -16.53
N VAL A 231 14.06 9.48 -16.63
CA VAL A 231 12.79 10.09 -17.09
C VAL A 231 12.98 11.18 -18.14
N ASP A 232 14.23 11.52 -18.46
CA ASP A 232 14.56 12.51 -19.49
C ASP A 232 14.21 11.95 -20.87
N PRO A 233 13.26 12.56 -21.62
CA PRO A 233 12.89 12.10 -22.96
C PRO A 233 14.07 11.99 -23.93
N GLY A 234 15.15 12.77 -23.73
CA GLY A 234 16.35 12.70 -24.58
C GLY A 234 17.15 11.40 -24.47
N LEU A 235 16.81 10.53 -23.52
CA LEU A 235 17.44 9.21 -23.33
C LEU A 235 16.68 8.06 -24.01
N PHE A 236 15.53 8.33 -24.62
CA PHE A 236 14.65 7.32 -25.18
C PHE A 236 14.47 7.48 -26.69
N GLU A 237 14.14 6.39 -27.38
CA GLU A 237 13.75 6.42 -28.80
C GLU A 237 12.60 7.42 -29.03
N PRO A 238 12.52 8.10 -30.20
CA PRO A 238 11.60 9.21 -30.41
C PRO A 238 10.12 8.91 -30.11
N ASP A 239 9.67 7.68 -30.38
CA ASP A 239 8.31 7.24 -30.14
C ASP A 239 8.00 6.97 -28.65
N VAL A 240 8.98 6.46 -27.91
CA VAL A 240 8.92 6.30 -26.45
C VAL A 240 8.99 7.66 -25.76
N ALA A 241 9.91 8.52 -26.19
CA ALA A 241 10.08 9.88 -25.69
C ALA A 241 8.77 10.69 -25.80
N ALA A 242 8.03 10.50 -26.91
CA ALA A 242 6.75 11.18 -27.15
C ALA A 242 5.66 10.81 -26.13
N ILE A 243 5.68 9.59 -25.56
CA ILE A 243 4.66 9.14 -24.60
C ILE A 243 5.13 9.17 -23.14
N ALA A 244 6.44 9.25 -22.87
CA ALA A 244 7.04 9.08 -21.54
C ALA A 244 6.35 9.92 -20.45
N GLY A 245 6.24 11.23 -20.68
CA GLY A 245 5.62 12.13 -19.71
C GLY A 245 4.14 11.83 -19.45
N GLU A 246 3.39 11.40 -20.46
CA GLU A 246 1.98 11.02 -20.29
C GLU A 246 1.83 9.70 -19.54
N VAL A 247 2.63 8.70 -19.88
CA VAL A 247 2.65 7.40 -19.21
C VAL A 247 3.02 7.57 -17.74
N ILE A 248 4.08 8.32 -17.42
CA ILE A 248 4.50 8.57 -16.03
C ILE A 248 3.37 9.26 -15.25
N ARG A 249 2.72 10.28 -15.82
CA ARG A 249 1.61 10.97 -15.14
C ARG A 249 0.40 10.07 -14.90
N ARG A 250 0.06 9.21 -15.86
CA ARG A 250 -1.14 8.34 -15.77
C ARG A 250 -0.90 7.13 -14.87
N HIS A 251 0.25 6.49 -15.02
CA HIS A 251 0.50 5.16 -14.46
C HIS A 251 1.53 5.15 -13.32
N GLY A 252 2.27 6.24 -13.14
CA GLY A 252 3.28 6.40 -12.10
C GLY A 252 4.67 5.93 -12.51
N LEU A 253 5.68 6.37 -11.75
CA LEU A 253 7.09 6.11 -12.05
C LEU A 253 7.48 4.64 -11.81
N LYS A 254 6.85 3.94 -10.86
CA LYS A 254 6.99 2.47 -10.70
C LYS A 254 6.64 1.72 -11.98
N GLU A 255 5.49 2.02 -12.58
CA GLU A 255 5.06 1.34 -13.81
C GLU A 255 5.95 1.73 -14.99
N TRP A 256 6.33 3.00 -15.09
CA TRP A 256 7.30 3.47 -16.08
C TRP A 256 8.58 2.63 -16.04
N LYS A 257 9.20 2.56 -14.86
CA LYS A 257 10.43 1.82 -14.63
C LYS A 257 10.32 0.34 -15.01
N ILE A 258 9.34 -0.37 -14.45
CA ILE A 258 9.23 -1.81 -14.69
C ILE A 258 8.96 -2.11 -16.16
N VAL A 259 8.13 -1.31 -16.85
CA VAL A 259 7.82 -1.55 -18.26
C VAL A 259 9.03 -1.24 -19.15
N VAL A 260 9.77 -0.16 -18.88
CA VAL A 260 11.03 0.10 -19.61
C VAL A 260 12.00 -1.07 -19.40
N LEU A 261 12.27 -1.46 -18.16
CA LEU A 261 13.18 -2.57 -17.85
C LEU A 261 12.71 -3.90 -18.47
N THR A 262 11.42 -4.20 -18.44
CA THR A 262 10.85 -5.39 -19.08
C THR A 262 11.16 -5.42 -20.56
N ASN A 263 10.98 -4.31 -21.27
CA ASN A 263 11.14 -4.32 -22.73
C ASN A 263 12.60 -4.17 -23.18
N GLU A 264 13.47 -3.58 -22.35
CA GLU A 264 14.93 -3.69 -22.54
C GLU A 264 15.40 -5.13 -22.35
N PHE A 265 14.90 -5.83 -21.31
CA PHE A 265 15.18 -7.25 -21.09
C PHE A 265 14.61 -8.16 -22.19
N HIS A 266 13.42 -7.84 -22.69
CA HIS A 266 12.71 -8.61 -23.72
C HIS A 266 13.16 -8.30 -25.16
N GLU A 267 14.02 -7.29 -25.34
CA GLU A 267 14.59 -6.82 -26.61
C GLU A 267 13.59 -6.24 -27.64
N HIS A 268 12.30 -6.10 -27.29
CA HIS A 268 11.30 -5.38 -28.09
C HIS A 268 10.06 -4.97 -27.27
N LEU A 269 9.26 -4.06 -27.82
CA LEU A 269 7.98 -3.62 -27.22
C LEU A 269 6.84 -4.57 -27.60
N GLY A 270 6.33 -5.32 -26.61
CA GLY A 270 5.24 -6.29 -26.77
C GLY A 270 4.03 -5.99 -25.88
N ALA A 271 2.81 -6.21 -26.38
CA ALA A 271 1.60 -6.00 -25.58
C ALA A 271 1.57 -6.90 -24.34
N TYR A 272 1.92 -8.18 -24.48
CA TYR A 272 1.89 -9.14 -23.37
C TYR A 272 3.01 -8.91 -22.35
N SER A 273 4.22 -8.49 -22.76
CA SER A 273 5.30 -8.14 -21.84
C SER A 273 4.92 -6.94 -20.96
N ILE A 274 4.34 -5.89 -21.57
CA ILE A 274 3.82 -4.71 -20.87
C ILE A 274 2.69 -5.10 -19.90
N LEU A 275 1.75 -5.95 -20.34
CA LEU A 275 0.66 -6.42 -19.50
C LEU A 275 1.14 -7.31 -18.36
N GLY A 276 2.18 -8.12 -18.57
CA GLY A 276 2.84 -8.88 -17.51
C GLY A 276 3.46 -7.97 -16.45
N ALA A 277 4.13 -6.89 -16.86
CA ALA A 277 4.71 -5.93 -15.93
C ALA A 277 3.62 -5.21 -15.11
N LYS A 278 2.54 -4.78 -15.78
CA LYS A 278 1.36 -4.21 -15.11
C LYS A 278 0.71 -5.22 -14.15
N MET A 279 0.65 -6.50 -14.52
CA MET A 279 0.03 -7.56 -13.72
C MET A 279 0.79 -7.82 -12.42
N GLY A 280 2.12 -7.96 -12.49
CA GLY A 280 2.93 -8.19 -11.30
C GLY A 280 2.95 -6.98 -10.37
N LEU A 281 2.99 -5.75 -10.92
CA LEU A 281 2.81 -4.54 -10.10
C LEU A 281 1.43 -4.50 -9.43
N ARG A 282 0.36 -4.85 -10.16
CA ARG A 282 -0.99 -4.88 -9.60
C ARG A 282 -1.12 -5.91 -8.48
N ALA A 283 -0.49 -7.08 -8.61
CA ALA A 283 -0.47 -8.09 -7.57
C ALA A 283 0.27 -7.62 -6.31
N ARG A 284 1.43 -6.96 -6.47
CA ARG A 284 2.17 -6.35 -5.36
C ARG A 284 1.35 -5.29 -4.63
N GLU A 285 0.66 -4.43 -5.39
CA GLU A 285 -0.25 -3.43 -4.83
C GLU A 285 -1.45 -4.05 -4.11
N TYR A 286 -1.92 -5.24 -4.51
CA TYR A 286 -3.02 -5.93 -3.83
C TYR A 286 -2.60 -6.49 -2.47
N PHE A 287 -1.41 -7.11 -2.41
CA PHE A 287 -0.89 -7.69 -1.17
C PHE A 287 -0.14 -6.69 -0.28
N HIS A 288 0.14 -5.49 -0.78
CA HIS A 288 0.96 -4.47 -0.11
C HIS A 288 2.39 -4.97 0.18
N VAL A 289 2.99 -5.65 -0.80
CA VAL A 289 4.32 -6.25 -0.69
C VAL A 289 5.33 -5.60 -1.64
N GLY A 290 6.59 -5.68 -1.25
CA GLY A 290 7.75 -5.30 -2.03
C GLY A 290 8.07 -6.25 -3.18
N ILE A 291 9.30 -6.14 -3.65
CA ILE A 291 9.89 -7.04 -4.65
C ILE A 291 10.31 -8.33 -3.94
N ASP A 292 10.25 -9.47 -4.64
CA ASP A 292 10.67 -10.80 -4.19
C ASP A 292 9.82 -11.48 -3.10
N GLU A 293 8.64 -10.93 -2.79
CA GLU A 293 7.76 -11.48 -1.74
C GLU A 293 6.66 -12.42 -2.27
N LEU A 294 6.48 -12.52 -3.58
CA LEU A 294 5.40 -13.30 -4.20
C LEU A 294 5.92 -14.61 -4.80
N VAL A 295 5.18 -15.69 -4.55
CA VAL A 295 5.32 -16.95 -5.32
C VAL A 295 4.29 -16.96 -6.43
N ILE A 296 4.73 -17.23 -7.66
CA ILE A 296 3.95 -17.00 -8.87
C ILE A 296 3.82 -18.30 -9.64
N GLN A 297 2.60 -18.61 -10.05
CA GLN A 297 2.33 -19.63 -11.06
C GLN A 297 1.73 -18.92 -12.28
N SER A 298 2.49 -18.87 -13.37
CA SER A 298 2.02 -18.31 -14.64
C SER A 298 1.24 -19.35 -15.43
N LEU A 299 0.07 -18.95 -15.96
CA LEU A 299 -0.75 -19.75 -16.86
C LEU A 299 -0.49 -19.37 -18.34
N ALA A 300 0.46 -18.47 -18.60
CA ALA A 300 0.79 -17.99 -19.94
C ALA A 300 1.57 -19.02 -20.79
N GLY A 301 2.03 -20.11 -20.18
CA GLY A 301 2.86 -21.13 -20.84
C GLY A 301 4.22 -20.59 -21.30
N SER A 302 4.85 -21.29 -22.25
CA SER A 302 6.19 -20.97 -22.78
C SER A 302 6.18 -20.59 -24.27
N VAL A 303 5.01 -20.51 -24.90
CA VAL A 303 4.89 -20.24 -26.34
C VAL A 303 4.44 -18.79 -26.61
N PRO A 304 5.20 -18.02 -27.43
CA PRO A 304 4.80 -16.68 -27.85
C PRO A 304 3.49 -16.66 -28.64
N PRO A 305 2.74 -15.54 -28.63
CA PRO A 305 3.08 -14.27 -27.97
C PRO A 305 2.65 -14.19 -26.51
N VAL A 306 1.86 -15.16 -26.01
CA VAL A 306 1.29 -15.09 -24.65
C VAL A 306 2.38 -15.26 -23.58
N SER A 307 3.38 -16.11 -23.82
CA SER A 307 4.49 -16.33 -22.87
C SER A 307 5.36 -15.11 -22.60
N CYS A 308 5.30 -14.08 -23.45
CA CYS A 308 6.01 -12.80 -23.22
C CYS A 308 5.52 -12.10 -21.94
N LEU A 309 4.31 -12.45 -21.47
CA LEU A 309 3.78 -12.04 -20.17
C LEU A 309 4.71 -12.42 -19.02
N ASN A 310 5.41 -13.55 -19.11
CA ASN A 310 6.32 -14.03 -18.07
C ASN A 310 7.49 -13.07 -17.83
N ASP A 311 8.00 -12.40 -18.87
CA ASP A 311 9.11 -11.46 -18.72
C ASP A 311 8.69 -10.21 -17.95
N GLY A 312 7.46 -9.75 -18.21
CA GLY A 312 6.83 -8.70 -17.41
C GLY A 312 6.64 -9.11 -15.95
N LEU A 313 6.17 -10.32 -15.69
CA LEU A 313 6.03 -10.85 -14.33
C LEU A 313 7.37 -10.89 -13.61
N GLN A 314 8.43 -11.35 -14.29
CA GLN A 314 9.76 -11.44 -13.69
C GLN A 314 10.27 -10.08 -13.22
N VAL A 315 10.24 -9.08 -14.10
CA VAL A 315 10.76 -7.75 -13.79
C VAL A 315 9.90 -7.00 -12.76
N SER A 316 8.58 -7.13 -12.84
CA SER A 316 7.68 -6.38 -11.96
C SER A 316 7.58 -6.94 -10.54
N THR A 317 7.84 -8.24 -10.37
CA THR A 317 7.76 -8.92 -9.06
C THR A 317 9.11 -9.23 -8.45
N GLY A 318 10.19 -9.22 -9.23
CA GLY A 318 11.52 -9.73 -8.84
C GLY A 318 11.61 -11.26 -8.84
N GLY A 319 10.47 -11.95 -8.80
CA GLY A 319 10.43 -13.40 -8.91
C GLY A 319 11.00 -13.87 -10.24
N THR A 320 11.75 -14.96 -10.25
CA THR A 320 12.32 -15.50 -11.49
C THR A 320 12.09 -16.99 -11.60
N MET A 321 12.13 -17.50 -12.84
CA MET A 321 12.18 -18.95 -13.07
C MET A 321 13.46 -19.57 -12.49
N GLY A 322 14.58 -18.83 -12.52
CA GLY A 322 15.87 -19.30 -11.99
C GLY A 322 15.89 -19.46 -10.46
N HIS A 323 15.23 -18.57 -9.73
CA HIS A 323 15.05 -18.69 -8.27
C HIS A 323 13.91 -19.64 -7.90
N GLY A 324 13.14 -20.15 -8.88
CA GLY A 324 12.01 -21.03 -8.66
C GLY A 324 10.78 -20.35 -8.04
N THR A 325 10.76 -19.02 -7.95
CA THR A 325 9.61 -18.26 -7.43
C THR A 325 8.56 -18.03 -8.52
N ILE A 326 8.90 -18.22 -9.80
CA ILE A 326 7.94 -18.34 -10.90
C ILE A 326 7.94 -19.77 -11.44
N THR A 327 6.76 -20.40 -11.49
CA THR A 327 6.51 -21.68 -12.13
C THR A 327 5.52 -21.53 -13.28
N LEU A 328 5.60 -22.42 -14.27
CA LEU A 328 4.64 -22.45 -15.38
C LEU A 328 3.59 -23.54 -15.11
N ALA A 329 2.31 -23.20 -15.22
CA ALA A 329 1.24 -24.18 -15.13
C ALA A 329 1.20 -25.06 -16.38
N GLU A 330 0.81 -26.32 -16.18
CA GLU A 330 0.47 -27.22 -17.27
C GLU A 330 -0.98 -26.97 -17.74
N GLY A 331 -1.26 -27.18 -19.03
CA GLY A 331 -2.61 -27.10 -19.59
C GLY A 331 -2.81 -25.95 -20.57
N GLU A 332 -4.02 -25.37 -20.56
CA GLU A 332 -4.40 -24.30 -21.50
C GLU A 332 -3.60 -23.01 -21.23
N MET A 333 -2.99 -22.46 -22.28
CA MET A 333 -2.25 -21.20 -22.20
C MET A 333 -3.21 -20.02 -22.24
N ILE A 334 -3.31 -19.31 -21.13
CA ILE A 334 -4.13 -18.10 -20.99
C ILE A 334 -3.30 -16.98 -20.37
N PRO A 335 -3.55 -15.71 -20.73
CA PRO A 335 -2.81 -14.57 -20.16
C PRO A 335 -3.27 -14.29 -18.72
N SER A 336 -2.84 -15.15 -17.80
CA SER A 336 -3.21 -15.16 -16.40
C SER A 336 -2.05 -15.62 -15.53
N ALA A 337 -2.03 -15.17 -14.27
CA ALA A 337 -1.10 -15.66 -13.27
C ALA A 337 -1.75 -15.71 -11.89
N ARG A 338 -1.30 -16.67 -11.08
CA ARG A 338 -1.63 -16.80 -9.67
C ARG A 338 -0.47 -16.31 -8.84
N PHE A 339 -0.78 -15.46 -7.86
CA PHE A 339 0.15 -14.86 -6.93
C PHE A 339 -0.20 -15.33 -5.53
N LYS A 340 0.74 -16.02 -4.89
CA LYS A 340 0.60 -16.48 -3.52
C LYS A 340 1.45 -15.61 -2.61
N PHE A 341 0.83 -15.14 -1.55
CA PHE A 341 1.49 -14.50 -0.42
C PHE A 341 0.92 -15.10 0.86
N LYS A 342 1.77 -15.76 1.66
CA LYS A 342 1.37 -16.52 2.84
C LYS A 342 0.28 -17.55 2.51
N ASP A 343 -0.87 -17.47 3.17
CA ASP A 343 -2.04 -18.33 3.02
C ASP A 343 -3.02 -17.87 1.93
N ARG A 344 -2.78 -16.70 1.34
CA ARG A 344 -3.68 -16.09 0.35
C ARG A 344 -3.15 -16.30 -1.07
N THR A 345 -4.08 -16.59 -1.98
CA THR A 345 -3.78 -16.74 -3.41
C THR A 345 -4.71 -15.89 -4.24
N LEU A 346 -4.12 -15.08 -5.13
CA LEU A 346 -4.81 -14.15 -6.00
C LEU A 346 -4.59 -14.56 -7.47
N GLU A 347 -5.64 -14.72 -8.25
CA GLU A 347 -5.54 -14.91 -9.70
C GLU A 347 -5.88 -13.61 -10.42
N LEU A 348 -4.97 -13.15 -11.27
CA LEU A 348 -5.20 -12.03 -12.19
C LEU A 348 -5.24 -12.56 -13.62
N THR A 349 -6.32 -12.25 -14.33
CA THR A 349 -6.51 -12.65 -15.73
C THR A 349 -6.78 -11.41 -16.58
N ILE A 350 -6.11 -11.28 -17.72
CA ILE A 350 -6.42 -10.21 -18.67
C ILE A 350 -7.86 -10.36 -19.14
N ARG A 351 -8.64 -9.28 -19.05
CA ARG A 351 -10.05 -9.26 -19.45
C ARG A 351 -10.25 -9.77 -20.88
N PRO A 352 -11.27 -10.62 -21.15
CA PRO A 352 -11.49 -11.22 -22.47
C PRO A 352 -11.57 -10.20 -23.61
N GLU A 353 -12.24 -9.08 -23.40
CA GLU A 353 -12.39 -8.01 -24.40
C GLU A 353 -11.05 -7.35 -24.78
N ILE A 354 -10.12 -7.26 -23.84
CA ILE A 354 -8.77 -6.74 -24.08
C ILE A 354 -7.94 -7.79 -24.83
N ARG A 355 -8.04 -9.06 -24.43
CA ARG A 355 -7.38 -10.18 -25.13
C ARG A 355 -7.84 -10.28 -26.58
N ASP A 356 -9.15 -10.18 -26.82
CA ASP A 356 -9.74 -10.24 -28.15
C ASP A 356 -9.31 -9.06 -29.01
N ARG A 357 -9.25 -7.85 -28.44
CA ARG A 357 -8.71 -6.66 -29.11
C ARG A 357 -7.26 -6.88 -29.55
N ILE A 358 -6.38 -7.33 -28.66
CA ILE A 358 -4.97 -7.59 -28.98
C ILE A 358 -4.84 -8.63 -30.10
N ARG A 359 -5.60 -9.73 -30.01
CA ARG A 359 -5.60 -10.76 -31.05
C ARG A 359 -6.00 -10.20 -32.41
N ASN A 360 -7.10 -9.44 -32.47
CA ASN A 360 -7.60 -8.85 -33.72
C ASN A 360 -6.62 -7.84 -34.32
N ASP A 361 -5.99 -7.02 -33.46
CA ASP A 361 -5.01 -6.01 -33.89
C ASP A 361 -3.75 -6.68 -34.46
N VAL A 362 -3.27 -7.77 -33.85
CA VAL A 362 -2.15 -8.58 -34.36
C VAL A 362 -2.51 -9.26 -35.69
N GLU A 363 -3.67 -9.91 -35.78
CA GLU A 363 -4.14 -10.55 -37.02
C GLU A 363 -4.25 -9.55 -38.18
N SER A 364 -4.69 -8.32 -37.88
CA SER A 364 -4.77 -7.24 -38.86
C SER A 364 -3.38 -6.82 -39.36
N GLY A 365 -2.40 -6.73 -38.46
CA GLY A 365 -1.00 -6.48 -38.82
C GLY A 365 -0.41 -7.54 -39.74
N VAL A 366 -0.64 -8.82 -39.43
CA VAL A 366 -0.18 -9.94 -40.26
C VAL A 366 -0.80 -9.88 -41.66
N LYS A 367 -2.11 -9.60 -41.77
CA LYS A 367 -2.81 -9.47 -43.06
C LYS A 367 -2.31 -8.29 -43.88
N ALA A 368 -1.96 -7.17 -43.25
CA ALA A 368 -1.57 -5.94 -43.93
C ALA A 368 -0.10 -5.95 -44.38
N TYR A 369 0.81 -6.47 -43.56
CA TYR A 369 2.25 -6.29 -43.74
C TYR A 369 3.03 -7.61 -43.91
N GLY A 370 2.39 -8.77 -43.73
CA GLY A 370 3.07 -10.06 -43.65
C GLY A 370 3.73 -10.28 -42.29
N LEU A 371 3.89 -11.54 -41.88
CA LEU A 371 4.52 -11.87 -40.60
C LEU A 371 6.04 -11.58 -40.65
N GLU A 372 6.58 -11.07 -39.54
CA GLU A 372 8.02 -10.80 -39.32
C GLU A 372 8.67 -9.77 -40.25
N THR A 373 7.89 -8.99 -41.01
CA THR A 373 8.43 -7.89 -41.81
C THR A 373 8.78 -6.67 -40.94
N PRO A 374 9.71 -5.81 -41.37
CA PRO A 374 10.00 -4.56 -40.66
C PRO A 374 8.74 -3.70 -40.42
N GLU A 375 7.83 -3.65 -41.40
CA GLU A 375 6.57 -2.91 -41.32
C GLU A 375 5.62 -3.53 -40.29
N TYR A 376 5.56 -4.86 -40.20
CA TYR A 376 4.83 -5.56 -39.16
C TYR A 376 5.36 -5.23 -37.77
N TRP A 377 6.68 -5.26 -37.56
CA TRP A 377 7.28 -4.92 -36.27
C TRP A 377 7.08 -3.46 -35.88
N ALA A 378 7.17 -2.53 -36.83
CA ALA A 378 6.83 -1.13 -36.59
C ALA A 378 5.36 -0.96 -36.18
N TYR A 379 4.45 -1.70 -36.81
CA TYR A 379 3.03 -1.71 -36.46
C TYR A 379 2.79 -2.29 -35.05
N ILE A 380 3.39 -3.44 -34.70
CA ILE A 380 3.30 -4.05 -33.38
C ILE A 380 3.86 -3.12 -32.30
N ARG A 381 4.99 -2.45 -32.56
CA ARG A 381 5.57 -1.45 -31.66
C ARG A 381 4.61 -0.30 -31.39
N GLY A 382 3.96 0.23 -32.42
CA GLY A 382 2.94 1.27 -32.28
C GLY A 382 1.75 0.85 -31.43
N LEU A 383 1.26 -0.38 -31.62
CA LEU A 383 0.19 -0.96 -30.79
C LEU A 383 0.62 -1.09 -29.32
N ALA A 384 1.82 -1.62 -29.07
CA ALA A 384 2.35 -1.81 -27.72
C ALA A 384 2.43 -0.48 -26.95
N LEU A 385 2.93 0.59 -27.59
CA LEU A 385 2.96 1.95 -27.02
C LEU A 385 1.55 2.48 -26.72
N GLN A 386 0.60 2.27 -27.64
CA GLN A 386 -0.78 2.70 -27.43
C GLN A 386 -1.44 1.95 -26.26
N TYR A 387 -1.26 0.62 -26.17
CA TYR A 387 -1.78 -0.16 -25.05
C TYR A 387 -1.14 0.25 -23.73
N TRP A 388 0.16 0.51 -23.69
CA TRP A 388 0.82 0.97 -22.47
C TRP A 388 0.19 2.26 -21.93
N LYS A 389 -0.02 3.23 -22.83
CA LYS A 389 -0.61 4.53 -22.52
C LYS A 389 -2.07 4.42 -22.06
N ASP A 390 -2.87 3.63 -22.77
CA ASP A 390 -4.33 3.63 -22.59
C ASP A 390 -4.81 2.67 -21.48
N LEU A 391 -4.14 1.53 -21.31
CA LEU A 391 -4.62 0.47 -20.43
C LEU A 391 -4.19 0.71 -18.98
N SER A 392 -5.15 1.02 -18.12
CA SER A 392 -4.95 1.12 -16.67
C SER A 392 -4.80 -0.28 -16.05
N ARG A 393 -3.74 -0.50 -15.27
CA ARG A 393 -3.55 -1.76 -14.53
C ARG A 393 -4.66 -2.07 -13.52
N PHE A 394 -5.46 -1.07 -13.14
CA PHE A 394 -6.60 -1.24 -12.23
C PHE A 394 -7.85 -1.74 -12.94
N GLU A 395 -7.89 -1.67 -14.26
CA GLU A 395 -9.10 -1.94 -15.05
C GLU A 395 -8.92 -3.16 -15.96
N VAL A 396 -7.71 -3.46 -16.40
CA VAL A 396 -7.49 -4.51 -17.43
C VAL A 396 -7.51 -5.95 -16.92
N PHE A 397 -7.51 -6.16 -15.61
CA PHE A 397 -7.51 -7.49 -15.02
C PHE A 397 -8.85 -7.81 -14.35
N GLU A 398 -9.31 -9.04 -14.55
CA GLU A 398 -10.21 -9.71 -13.61
C GLU A 398 -9.39 -10.21 -12.43
N ILE A 399 -9.85 -9.92 -11.22
CA ILE A 399 -9.18 -10.30 -9.97
C ILE A 399 -10.07 -11.30 -9.23
N ARG A 400 -9.53 -12.46 -8.87
CA ARG A 400 -10.23 -13.50 -8.10
C ARG A 400 -9.35 -14.01 -6.97
N GLU A 401 -9.82 -13.91 -5.73
CA GLU A 401 -9.16 -14.55 -4.60
C GLU A 401 -9.56 -16.02 -4.56
N GLN A 402 -8.56 -16.91 -4.59
CA GLN A 402 -8.80 -18.35 -4.54
C GLN A 402 -8.96 -18.80 -3.09
N LYS A 403 -9.95 -19.65 -2.85
CA LYS A 403 -10.09 -20.32 -1.55
C LYS A 403 -8.88 -21.24 -1.32
N PRO A 404 -8.38 -21.36 -0.09
CA PRO A 404 -7.38 -22.36 0.24
C PRO A 404 -7.88 -23.74 -0.21
N VAL A 405 -7.04 -24.48 -0.94
CA VAL A 405 -7.30 -25.90 -1.17
C VAL A 405 -6.97 -26.59 0.15
N ILE A 406 -8.01 -26.93 0.91
CA ILE A 406 -7.91 -27.69 2.17
C ILE A 406 -7.52 -29.13 1.88
#